data_AF-A0A6A7BF51-F1
#
_entry.id   AF-A0A6A7BF51-F1
#
_cell.length_a   1.000
_cell.length_b   1.000
_cell.length_c   1.000
_cell.angle_alpha   90.00
_cell.angle_beta   90.00
_cell.angle_gamma   90.00
#
_symmetry.space_group_name_H-M   'P 1'
#
loop_
_entity.id
_entity.type
_entity.pdbx_description
1 polymer ?
#
loop_
_entity_poly.entity_id
_entity_poly.type
_entity_poly.pdbx_seq_one_letter_code
_entity_poly.pdbx_strand_id
1 'polypeptide(L)'
;MPVRNDSISTRLWFSSTRTLHPRQKRQRAMRGKRSKSDLTHSHSNAHCVMKILKGSLQETRYDWPTVTQNNHEERPLDVISEKIYDKDQVTYMSDKLGLHKIRNPHPTEYAVSLHLYTPPNAAIYGCNTFDEKTGTPRRVNKCTFYSEYGQREGADRP
;
A
#
# COMPACT_ATOMS: atom_id res chain seq x y z
N MET A 1 26.70 -14.49 -19.62
CA MET A 1 25.40 -14.59 -18.92
C MET A 1 25.40 -13.53 -17.82
N PRO A 2 24.79 -12.34 -17.97
CA PRO A 2 24.81 -11.37 -16.89
C PRO A 2 23.80 -11.81 -15.82
N VAL A 3 24.27 -11.83 -14.58
CA VAL A 3 23.49 -12.10 -13.38
C VAL A 3 22.41 -11.03 -13.27
N ARG A 4 21.12 -11.43 -13.24
CA ARG A 4 20.01 -10.50 -13.04
C ARG A 4 20.10 -9.99 -11.60
N ASN A 5 20.24 -8.68 -11.47
CA ASN A 5 20.27 -7.99 -10.19
C ASN A 5 18.83 -7.98 -9.64
N ASP A 6 18.53 -8.86 -8.69
CA ASP A 6 17.23 -8.93 -8.01
C ASP A 6 17.07 -7.69 -7.12
N SER A 7 16.57 -6.60 -7.72
CA SER A 7 16.43 -5.32 -7.04
C SER A 7 15.32 -5.39 -5.98
N ILE A 8 15.71 -5.14 -4.74
CA ILE A 8 14.79 -4.93 -3.62
C ILE A 8 14.08 -3.58 -3.85
N SER A 9 12.75 -3.59 -4.03
CA SER A 9 11.96 -2.34 -4.09
C SER A 9 11.64 -1.90 -2.66
N THR A 10 12.26 -0.80 -2.24
CA THR A 10 11.94 -0.13 -0.97
C THR A 10 10.91 0.97 -1.23
N ARG A 11 9.78 0.96 -0.54
CA ARG A 11 8.74 2.00 -0.66
C ARG A 11 8.54 2.70 0.68
N LEU A 12 8.53 4.03 0.65
CA LEU A 12 7.98 4.83 1.74
C LEU A 12 6.56 5.25 1.38
N TRP A 13 5.59 4.84 2.19
CA TRP A 13 4.21 5.29 2.07
C TRP A 13 3.93 6.37 3.09
N PHE A 14 3.22 7.42 2.65
CA PHE A 14 2.77 8.53 3.48
C PHE A 14 1.25 8.62 3.41
N SER A 15 0.59 8.53 4.56
CA SER A 15 -0.84 8.85 4.70
C SER A 15 -0.98 10.08 5.60
N SER A 16 -1.54 11.17 5.05
CA SER A 16 -1.74 12.45 5.76
C SER A 16 -3.05 13.11 5.34
N THR A 17 -3.78 13.67 6.32
CA THR A 17 -5.05 14.38 6.16
C THR A 17 -4.94 15.92 6.20
N ARG A 18 -3.75 16.55 6.20
CA ARG A 18 -3.67 18.03 6.16
C ARG A 18 -2.53 18.66 5.38
N THR A 19 -2.84 19.83 4.84
CA THR A 19 -2.01 20.79 4.11
C THR A 19 -0.86 21.35 4.95
N LEU A 20 0.38 21.18 4.49
CA LEU A 20 1.59 21.72 5.14
C LEU A 20 1.61 23.27 5.17
N HIS A 21 2.00 23.84 6.32
CA HIS A 21 2.40 25.24 6.51
C HIS A 21 3.87 25.48 6.09
N PRO A 22 4.28 26.72 5.73
CA PRO A 22 5.37 26.97 4.79
C PRO A 22 6.82 26.82 5.28
N ARG A 23 7.09 26.47 6.55
CA ARG A 23 8.46 26.55 7.11
C ARG A 23 9.20 25.23 7.36
N GLN A 24 8.64 24.10 6.95
CA GLN A 24 9.41 22.84 6.81
C GLN A 24 9.27 22.33 5.37
N LYS A 25 10.24 22.67 4.53
CA LYS A 25 10.35 22.13 3.17
C LYS A 25 10.61 20.62 3.28
N ARG A 26 9.58 19.79 3.08
CA ARG A 26 9.66 18.44 2.47
C ARG A 26 8.25 17.93 2.15
N GLN A 27 7.88 18.20 0.90
CA GLN A 27 6.96 17.51 -0.01
C GLN A 27 5.51 17.21 0.49
N ARG A 28 4.59 17.90 -0.18
CA ARG A 28 3.16 18.00 0.12
C ARG A 28 2.34 16.79 -0.33
N ALA A 29 1.39 16.43 0.52
CA ALA A 29 0.24 15.57 0.25
C ALA A 29 -0.50 15.96 -1.04
N MET A 30 -0.90 14.97 -1.84
CA MET A 30 -1.84 15.19 -2.94
C MET A 30 -3.18 15.65 -2.36
N ARG A 31 -3.67 16.78 -2.85
CA ARG A 31 -5.02 17.29 -2.53
C ARG A 31 -6.04 16.49 -3.34
N GLY A 32 -7.02 15.87 -2.68
CA GLY A 32 -8.29 15.47 -3.30
C GLY A 32 -8.38 14.11 -4.02
N LYS A 33 -7.40 13.21 -3.92
CA LYS A 33 -7.53 11.81 -4.37
C LYS A 33 -7.21 10.88 -3.21
N ARG A 34 -8.08 9.88 -2.96
CA ARG A 34 -7.85 8.78 -2.01
C ARG A 34 -6.38 8.35 -2.07
N SER A 35 -5.71 8.26 -0.92
CA SER A 35 -4.33 7.77 -0.92
C SER A 35 -4.36 6.31 -1.36
N LYS A 36 -3.39 5.85 -2.17
CA LYS A 36 -3.38 4.45 -2.64
C LYS A 36 -3.30 3.44 -1.48
N SER A 37 -2.85 3.85 -0.30
CA SER A 37 -2.87 3.06 0.94
C SER A 37 -4.29 2.76 1.45
N ASP A 38 -5.27 3.60 1.11
CA ASP A 38 -6.66 3.44 1.55
C ASP A 38 -7.44 2.38 0.75
N LEU A 39 -6.81 1.74 -0.24
CA LEU A 39 -7.43 0.69 -1.05
C LEU A 39 -7.03 -0.69 -0.54
N THR A 40 -8.01 -1.59 -0.43
CA THR A 40 -7.76 -3.01 -0.24
C THR A 40 -7.03 -3.57 -1.46
N HIS A 41 -5.88 -4.22 -1.27
CA HIS A 41 -5.03 -4.66 -2.38
C HIS A 41 -4.28 -5.96 -2.10
N SER A 42 -3.80 -6.57 -3.20
CA SER A 42 -2.92 -7.74 -3.20
C SER A 42 -1.45 -7.39 -3.40
N HIS A 43 -0.59 -8.38 -3.13
CA HIS A 43 0.87 -8.30 -3.18
C HIS A 43 1.47 -8.91 -4.44
N SER A 44 0.66 -9.45 -5.35
CA SER A 44 1.12 -9.99 -6.66
C SER A 44 2.18 -11.07 -6.50
N ASN A 45 1.91 -12.01 -5.58
CA ASN A 45 2.79 -13.09 -5.17
C ASN A 45 4.17 -12.62 -4.67
N ALA A 46 4.23 -11.43 -4.08
CA ALA A 46 5.40 -10.93 -3.36
C ALA A 46 5.22 -11.08 -1.85
N HIS A 47 6.35 -11.21 -1.16
CA HIS A 47 6.47 -11.00 0.28
C HIS A 47 6.55 -9.50 0.55
N CYS A 48 5.87 -9.02 1.59
CA CYS A 48 5.91 -7.64 2.05
C CYS A 48 6.24 -7.60 3.54
N VAL A 49 7.28 -6.87 3.89
CA VAL A 49 7.58 -6.49 5.27
C VAL A 49 7.30 -5.00 5.40
N MET A 50 6.45 -4.62 6.35
CA MET A 50 6.14 -3.24 6.67
C MET A 50 6.65 -2.90 8.07
N LYS A 51 7.51 -1.88 8.21
CA LYS A 51 7.94 -1.31 9.50
C LYS A 51 7.37 0.09 9.67
N ILE A 52 6.80 0.39 10.85
CA ILE A 52 6.34 1.74 11.17
C ILE A 52 7.52 2.60 11.60
N LEU A 53 7.74 3.72 10.91
CA LEU A 53 8.83 4.68 11.20
C LEU A 53 8.35 5.85 12.07
N LYS A 54 7.10 6.29 11.87
CA LYS A 54 6.45 7.36 12.63
C LYS A 54 4.93 7.13 12.70
N GLY A 55 4.34 7.49 13.84
CA GLY A 55 2.90 7.41 14.07
C GLY A 55 2.45 5.97 14.24
N SER A 56 1.20 5.71 13.88
CA SER A 56 0.60 4.37 13.91
C SER A 56 -0.20 4.13 12.64
N LEU A 57 -0.31 2.87 12.22
CA LEU A 57 -1.11 2.45 11.07
C LEU A 57 -2.01 1.29 11.45
N GLN A 58 -3.28 1.35 11.04
CA GLN A 58 -4.21 0.25 11.13
C GLN A 58 -4.11 -0.61 9.87
N GLU A 59 -3.87 -1.91 10.04
CA GLU A 59 -4.02 -2.94 9.03
C GLU A 59 -5.35 -3.65 9.24
N THR A 60 -6.22 -3.61 8.24
CA THR A 60 -7.38 -4.51 8.14
C THR A 60 -7.05 -5.57 7.10
N ARG A 61 -7.15 -6.85 7.46
CA ARG A 61 -6.97 -7.99 6.56
C ARG A 61 -8.31 -8.56 6.16
N TYR A 62 -8.43 -8.92 4.90
CA TYR A 62 -9.63 -9.51 4.33
C TYR A 62 -9.32 -10.86 3.70
N ASP A 63 -10.32 -11.74 3.69
CA ASP A 63 -10.22 -12.96 2.91
C ASP A 63 -10.33 -12.66 1.41
N TRP A 64 -9.86 -13.60 0.61
CA TRP A 64 -9.98 -13.50 -0.84
C TRP A 64 -11.44 -13.69 -1.27
N PRO A 65 -11.96 -12.90 -2.22
CA PRO A 65 -13.23 -13.18 -2.85
C PRO A 65 -13.08 -14.40 -3.77
N THR A 66 -13.29 -15.61 -3.26
CA THR A 66 -13.24 -16.84 -4.06
C THR A 66 -14.61 -17.18 -4.66
N VAL A 67 -14.63 -17.87 -5.81
CA VAL A 67 -15.89 -18.35 -6.43
C VAL A 67 -16.69 -19.21 -5.45
N THR A 68 -16.00 -20.09 -4.71
CA THR A 68 -16.59 -20.95 -3.68
C THR A 68 -17.18 -20.17 -2.51
N GLN A 69 -16.60 -19.03 -2.16
CA GLN A 69 -17.17 -18.16 -1.12
C GLN A 69 -18.33 -17.33 -1.66
N ASN A 70 -18.23 -16.86 -2.90
CA ASN A 70 -19.12 -15.83 -3.42
C ASN A 70 -20.28 -16.39 -4.25
N ASN A 71 -20.31 -17.68 -4.60
CA ASN A 71 -21.33 -18.28 -5.47
C ASN A 71 -21.59 -17.49 -6.77
N HIS A 72 -20.55 -16.86 -7.34
CA HIS A 72 -20.63 -15.94 -8.49
C HIS A 72 -21.39 -14.61 -8.25
N GLU A 73 -21.65 -14.23 -7.01
CA GLU A 73 -22.32 -12.98 -6.65
C GLU A 73 -21.32 -11.93 -6.12
N GLU A 74 -21.69 -10.65 -6.27
CA GLU A 74 -20.99 -9.56 -5.60
C GLU A 74 -21.31 -9.59 -4.10
N ARG A 75 -20.28 -9.59 -3.26
CA ARG A 75 -20.47 -9.54 -1.81
C ARG A 75 -19.36 -8.76 -1.11
N PRO A 76 -19.62 -8.23 0.09
CA PRO A 76 -18.59 -7.58 0.89
C PRO A 76 -17.41 -8.52 1.17
N LEU A 77 -16.21 -7.94 1.24
CA LEU A 77 -15.04 -8.68 1.67
C LEU A 77 -15.15 -9.01 3.17
N ASP A 78 -14.84 -10.26 3.53
CA ASP A 78 -14.84 -10.68 4.94
C ASP A 78 -13.59 -10.21 5.65
N VAL A 79 -13.76 -9.52 6.77
CA VAL A 79 -12.64 -9.10 7.61
C VAL A 79 -12.12 -10.30 8.40
N ILE A 80 -10.84 -10.63 8.20
CA ILE A 80 -10.12 -11.66 8.97
C ILE A 80 -9.60 -11.07 10.28
N SER A 81 -9.05 -9.86 10.24
CA SER A 81 -8.45 -9.23 11.41
C SER A 81 -8.27 -7.74 11.23
N GLU A 82 -8.33 -7.00 12.33
CA GLU A 82 -7.90 -5.59 12.39
C GLU A 82 -6.84 -5.41 13.47
N LYS A 83 -5.75 -4.73 13.15
CA LYS A 83 -4.67 -4.47 14.11
C LYS A 83 -4.02 -3.11 13.86
N ILE A 84 -3.76 -2.39 14.95
CA ILE A 84 -2.96 -1.16 14.92
C ILE A 84 -1.50 -1.54 15.19
N TYR A 85 -0.60 -0.98 14.37
CA TYR A 85 0.84 -1.04 14.56
C TYR A 85 1.39 0.34 14.89
N ASP A 86 2.13 0.42 15.99
CA ASP A 86 2.80 1.63 16.47
C ASP A 86 4.23 1.73 15.97
N LYS A 87 4.86 2.88 16.21
CA LYS A 87 6.26 3.16 15.86
C LYS A 87 7.19 1.99 16.24
N ASP A 88 8.08 1.69 15.30
CA ASP A 88 9.09 0.62 15.37
C ASP A 88 8.56 -0.82 15.32
N GLN A 89 7.24 -1.03 15.32
CA GLN A 89 6.67 -2.35 15.06
C GLN A 89 6.81 -2.75 13.58
N VAL A 90 6.89 -4.06 13.37
CA VAL A 90 7.03 -4.69 12.06
C VAL A 90 5.88 -5.68 11.84
N THR A 91 5.36 -5.71 10.62
CA THR A 91 4.39 -6.71 10.18
C THR A 91 4.78 -7.31 8.84
N TYR A 92 4.19 -8.47 8.54
CA TYR A 92 4.41 -9.25 7.33
C TYR A 92 3.09 -9.51 6.62
N MET A 93 3.11 -9.39 5.29
CA MET A 93 1.99 -9.68 4.42
C MET A 93 2.43 -10.42 3.15
N SER A 94 1.56 -11.30 2.66
CA SER A 94 1.66 -11.94 1.34
C SER A 94 0.26 -12.37 0.90
N ASP A 95 0.09 -12.71 -0.38
CA ASP A 95 -1.21 -13.16 -0.90
C ASP A 95 -1.74 -14.43 -0.19
N LYS A 96 -0.87 -15.23 0.43
CA LYS A 96 -1.28 -16.39 1.24
C LYS A 96 -2.01 -16.02 2.54
N LEU A 97 -1.88 -14.77 3.00
CA LEU A 97 -2.50 -14.27 4.23
C LEU A 97 -3.78 -13.45 3.96
N GLY A 98 -4.20 -13.35 2.70
CA GLY A 98 -5.38 -12.59 2.28
C GLY A 98 -5.04 -11.30 1.53
N LEU A 99 -5.99 -10.38 1.58
CA LEU A 99 -5.86 -8.99 1.14
C LEU A 99 -5.63 -8.09 2.36
N HIS A 100 -5.12 -6.88 2.18
CA HIS A 100 -5.12 -5.91 3.27
C HIS A 100 -5.36 -4.47 2.83
N LYS A 101 -5.72 -3.65 3.81
CA LYS A 101 -5.90 -2.20 3.72
C LYS A 101 -5.11 -1.54 4.83
N ILE A 102 -4.34 -0.50 4.50
CA ILE A 102 -3.50 0.23 5.44
C ILE A 102 -4.03 1.65 5.60
N ARG A 103 -4.52 1.98 6.79
CA ARG A 103 -5.08 3.29 7.09
C ARG A 103 -4.28 3.97 8.20
N ASN A 104 -4.10 5.29 8.10
CA ASN A 104 -3.70 6.11 9.24
C ASN A 104 -4.96 6.45 10.07
N PRO A 105 -5.10 5.93 11.31
CA PRO A 105 -6.27 6.21 12.14
C PRO A 105 -6.22 7.62 12.75
N HIS A 106 -5.06 8.28 12.77
CA HIS A 106 -4.89 9.55 13.44
C HIS A 106 -5.57 10.69 12.63
N PRO A 107 -6.36 11.57 13.29
CA PRO A 107 -7.15 12.60 12.59
C PRO A 107 -6.31 13.71 11.94
N THR A 108 -5.18 14.09 12.55
CA THR A 108 -4.38 15.25 12.13
C THR A 108 -2.92 14.96 11.80
N GLU A 109 -2.28 14.01 12.49
CA GLU A 109 -0.88 13.65 12.30
C GLU A 109 -0.68 12.66 11.16
N TYR A 110 0.46 12.75 10.50
CA TYR A 110 0.86 11.80 9.47
C TYR A 110 1.58 10.59 10.07
N ALA A 111 1.46 9.45 9.39
CA ALA A 111 2.23 8.24 9.67
C ALA A 111 3.18 7.93 8.50
N VAL A 112 4.28 7.25 8.82
CA VAL A 112 5.29 6.82 7.85
C VAL A 112 5.61 5.36 8.09
N SER A 113 5.58 4.56 7.03
CA SER A 113 6.04 3.18 7.03
C SER A 113 7.09 2.93 5.95
N LEU A 114 7.99 2.00 6.24
CA LEU A 114 8.94 1.41 5.32
C LEU A 114 8.39 0.08 4.83
N HIS A 115 8.32 -0.12 3.52
CA HIS A 115 7.91 -1.39 2.91
C HIS A 115 9.03 -1.99 2.08
N LEU A 116 9.25 -3.29 2.27
CA LEU A 116 10.19 -4.10 1.51
C LEU A 116 9.40 -5.18 0.77
N TYR A 117 9.49 -5.20 -0.55
CA TYR A 117 8.82 -6.21 -1.38
C TYR A 117 9.83 -7.15 -2.05
N THR A 118 9.62 -8.47 -1.91
CA THR A 118 10.46 -9.48 -2.55
C THR A 118 9.63 -10.65 -3.10
N PRO A 119 9.76 -11.00 -4.39
CA PRO A 119 10.32 -10.18 -5.48
C PRO A 119 9.50 -8.90 -5.73
N PRO A 120 10.01 -7.89 -6.46
CA PRO A 120 9.32 -6.60 -6.69
C PRO A 120 8.15 -6.69 -7.71
N ASN A 121 7.39 -7.78 -7.71
CA ASN A 121 6.37 -8.11 -8.70
C ASN A 121 5.34 -6.99 -8.90
N ALA A 122 4.83 -6.39 -7.83
CA ALA A 122 3.83 -5.32 -7.93
C ALA A 122 4.35 -4.07 -8.65
N ALA A 123 5.66 -3.81 -8.63
CA ALA A 123 6.28 -2.72 -9.39
C ALA A 123 6.35 -3.04 -10.89
N ILE A 124 6.58 -4.31 -11.23
CA ILE A 124 6.85 -4.77 -12.60
C ILE A 124 5.56 -5.15 -13.33
N TYR A 125 4.70 -5.92 -12.69
CA TYR A 125 3.51 -6.54 -13.28
C TYR A 125 2.19 -5.88 -12.82
N GLY A 126 2.27 -4.92 -11.91
CA GLY A 126 1.10 -4.31 -11.28
C GLY A 126 0.48 -5.19 -10.20
N CYS A 127 -0.62 -4.72 -9.60
CA CYS A 127 -1.35 -5.42 -8.55
C CYS A 127 -2.87 -5.30 -8.74
N ASN A 128 -3.65 -5.99 -7.91
CA ASN A 128 -5.10 -5.85 -7.89
C ASN A 128 -5.52 -5.02 -6.67
N THR A 129 -6.46 -4.11 -6.89
CA THR A 129 -7.22 -3.44 -5.82
C THR A 129 -8.64 -3.99 -5.81
N PHE A 130 -9.30 -4.00 -4.67
CA PHE A 130 -10.62 -4.60 -4.50
C PHE A 130 -11.60 -3.58 -3.92
N ASP A 131 -12.84 -3.63 -4.40
CA ASP A 131 -13.94 -2.93 -3.75
C ASP A 131 -14.37 -3.71 -2.50
N GLU A 132 -14.39 -3.04 -1.34
CA GLU A 132 -14.70 -3.67 -0.06
C GLU A 132 -16.16 -4.12 0.06
N LYS A 133 -17.08 -3.52 -0.70
CA LYS A 133 -18.53 -3.80 -0.63
C LYS A 133 -18.97 -4.88 -1.60
N THR A 134 -18.31 -4.97 -2.76
CA THR A 134 -18.71 -5.91 -3.82
C THR A 134 -17.69 -7.04 -4.01
N GLY A 135 -16.48 -6.91 -3.47
CA GLY A 135 -15.38 -7.86 -3.68
C GLY A 135 -14.77 -7.77 -5.08
N THR A 136 -15.25 -6.85 -5.93
CA THR A 136 -14.87 -6.78 -7.35
C THR A 136 -13.40 -6.36 -7.49
N PRO A 137 -12.56 -7.14 -8.18
CA PRO A 137 -11.17 -6.79 -8.43
C PRO A 137 -11.03 -5.77 -9.55
N ARG A 138 -10.05 -4.88 -9.41
CA ARG A 138 -9.57 -3.97 -10.45
C ARG A 138 -8.07 -4.09 -10.60
N ARG A 139 -7.61 -4.38 -11.81
CA ARG A 139 -6.18 -4.43 -12.13
C ARG A 139 -5.59 -3.02 -12.17
N VAL A 140 -4.44 -2.86 -11.51
CA VAL A 140 -3.59 -1.67 -11.56
C VAL A 140 -2.30 -2.06 -12.24
N ASN A 141 -2.17 -1.74 -13.54
CA ASN A 141 -1.05 -2.19 -14.39
C ASN A 141 0.32 -1.68 -13.93
N LYS A 142 0.39 -0.50 -13.31
CA LYS A 142 1.64 0.05 -12.78
C LYS A 142 1.39 0.82 -11.49
N CYS A 143 2.07 0.42 -10.42
CA CYS A 143 2.16 1.27 -9.23
C CYS A 143 3.13 2.42 -9.52
N THR A 144 2.61 3.61 -9.81
CA THR A 144 3.43 4.82 -9.95
C THR A 144 4.05 5.22 -8.61
N PHE A 145 5.30 5.67 -8.63
CA PHE A 145 5.97 6.25 -7.48
C PHE A 145 5.63 7.75 -7.38
N TYR A 146 5.75 8.29 -6.17
CA TYR A 146 5.71 9.73 -5.99
C TYR A 146 7.08 10.37 -6.24
N SER A 147 8.12 9.68 -5.78
CA SER A 147 9.52 10.02 -5.98
C SER A 147 10.37 8.75 -6.00
N GLU A 148 11.51 8.84 -6.66
CA GLU A 148 12.53 7.80 -6.68
C GLU A 148 13.87 8.45 -6.30
N TYR A 149 14.65 7.81 -5.41
CA TYR A 149 15.91 8.36 -4.89
C TYR A 149 15.83 9.79 -4.34
N GLY A 150 14.65 10.18 -3.82
CA GLY A 150 14.37 11.52 -3.30
C GLY A 150 13.97 12.57 -4.34
N GLN A 151 13.93 12.23 -5.63
CA GLN A 151 13.51 13.12 -6.72
C GLN A 151 12.08 12.79 -7.16
N ARG A 152 11.24 13.81 -7.38
CA ARG A 152 9.86 13.60 -7.83
C ARG A 152 9.82 13.10 -9.27
N GLU A 153 9.02 12.08 -9.53
CA GLU A 153 8.79 11.62 -10.91
C GLU A 153 8.14 12.75 -11.72
N GLY A 154 8.74 13.11 -12.86
CA GLY A 154 8.26 14.17 -13.75
C GLY A 154 8.68 15.60 -13.40
N ALA A 155 9.59 15.80 -12.43
CA ALA A 155 10.12 17.14 -12.09
C ALA A 155 11.22 17.66 -13.05
N ASP A 156 11.74 16.81 -13.94
CA ASP A 156 12.60 17.21 -15.05
C ASP A 156 12.13 16.47 -16.31
N ARG A 157 11.39 17.17 -17.17
CA ARG A 157 11.30 16.84 -18.59
C ARG A 157 11.60 18.15 -19.32
N PRO A 158 12.70 18.25 -20.10
CA PRO A 158 12.89 19.41 -20.97
C PRO A 158 11.77 19.51 -22.00
#